data_AF-A0A544XJU2-F1
#
_entry.id   AF-A0A544XJU2-F1
#
_cell.length_a   1.000
_cell.length_b   1.000
_cell.length_c   1.000
_cell.angle_alpha   90.00
_cell.angle_beta   90.00
_cell.angle_gamma   90.00
#
_symmetry.space_group_name_H-M   'P 1'
#
loop_
_entity.id
_entity.type
_entity.pdbx_description
1 polymer ?
#
loop_
_entity_poly.entity_id
_entity_poly.type
_entity_poly.pdbx_seq_one_letter_code
_entity_poly.pdbx_strand_id
1 'polypeptide(L)' 'MSSVSSSWRRIDAWLAAHAPVTLAMLNPSATPEAVESAQQVLGMRFPDELTESLKCHDGATDWMSLFP' A
#
# COMPACT_ATOMS: atom_id res chain seq x y z
N MET A 1 -6.45 -9.39 -12.18
CA MET A 1 -6.15 -8.28 -11.25
C MET A 1 -7.32 -8.16 -10.30
N SER A 2 -7.08 -8.08 -9.00
CA SER A 2 -8.13 -7.90 -8.00
C SER A 2 -8.79 -6.50 -8.13
N SER A 3 -9.92 -6.31 -7.45
CA SER A 3 -10.55 -5.00 -7.31
C SER A 3 -9.59 -4.01 -6.63
N VAL A 4 -8.81 -4.47 -5.64
CA VAL A 4 -7.81 -3.66 -4.92
C VAL A 4 -6.68 -3.20 -5.83
N SER A 5 -6.00 -4.10 -6.57
CA SER A 5 -4.91 -3.67 -7.47
C SER A 5 -5.41 -2.75 -8.58
N SER A 6 -6.67 -2.91 -9.01
CA SER A 6 -7.29 -2.02 -9.99
C SER A 6 -7.60 -0.63 -9.41
N SER A 7 -7.93 -0.56 -8.13
CA SER A 7 -8.14 0.69 -7.41
C SER A 7 -6.82 1.42 -7.19
N TRP A 8 -5.76 0.72 -6.75
CA TRP A 8 -4.42 1.29 -6.59
C TRP A 8 -3.89 1.91 -7.88
N ARG A 9 -4.01 1.21 -9.02
CA ARG A 9 -3.61 1.78 -10.31
C ARG A 9 -4.32 3.11 -10.63
N ARG A 10 -5.59 3.27 -10.24
CA ARG A 10 -6.33 4.52 -10.43
C ARG A 10 -5.85 5.61 -9.48
N ILE A 11 -5.53 5.25 -8.23
CA ILE A 11 -4.96 6.15 -7.23
C ILE A 11 -3.58 6.65 -7.70
N ASP A 12 -2.68 5.74 -8.09
CA ASP A 12 -1.33 6.08 -8.54
C ASP A 12 -1.37 7.02 -9.75
N ALA A 13 -2.23 6.73 -10.73
CA ALA A 13 -2.40 7.57 -11.91
C ALA A 13 -2.92 8.97 -11.54
N TRP A 14 -3.85 9.07 -10.60
CA TRP A 14 -4.37 10.35 -10.15
C TRP A 14 -3.31 11.14 -9.36
N LEU A 15 -2.60 10.49 -8.44
CA LEU A 15 -1.54 11.13 -7.66
C LEU A 15 -0.38 11.57 -8.56
N ALA A 16 0.02 10.77 -9.55
CA ALA A 16 1.05 11.15 -10.52
C ALA A 16 0.68 12.44 -11.28
N ALA A 17 -0.60 12.60 -11.63
CA ALA A 17 -1.10 13.76 -12.37
C ALA A 17 -1.33 15.00 -11.50
N HIS A 18 -1.75 14.82 -10.25
CA HIS A 18 -2.28 15.91 -9.42
C HIS A 18 -1.53 16.16 -8.12
N ALA A 19 -0.82 15.16 -7.58
CA ALA A 19 -0.16 15.25 -6.29
C ALA A 19 1.13 14.37 -6.26
N PRO A 20 2.14 14.66 -7.11
CA PRO A 20 3.33 13.82 -7.22
C PRO A 20 4.16 13.77 -5.94
N VAL A 21 4.09 14.81 -5.10
CA VAL A 21 4.72 14.81 -3.77
C VAL A 21 4.06 13.77 -2.87
N THR A 22 2.74 13.70 -2.86
CA THR A 22 1.96 12.68 -2.13
C THR A 22 2.24 11.28 -2.66
N LEU A 23 2.36 11.11 -3.99
CA LEU A 23 2.75 9.83 -4.58
C LEU A 23 4.12 9.37 -4.06
N ALA A 24 5.09 10.28 -3.99
CA ALA A 24 6.44 9.98 -3.52
C ALA A 24 6.51 9.59 -2.03
N MET A 25 5.46 9.86 -1.26
CA MET A 25 5.36 9.48 0.16
C MET A 25 4.80 8.07 0.37
N LEU A 26 4.18 7.47 -0.66
CA LEU A 26 3.77 6.07 -0.61
C LEU A 26 5.01 5.18 -0.64
N ASN A 27 5.02 4.19 0.24
CA ASN A 27 6.10 3.21 0.29
C ASN A 27 6.03 2.27 -0.92
N PRO A 28 7.15 1.64 -1.33
CA PRO A 28 7.10 0.56 -2.30
C PRO A 28 6.27 -0.63 -1.78
N SER A 29 6.02 -1.60 -2.65
CA SER A 29 5.34 -2.84 -2.28
C SER A 29 6.01 -3.54 -1.09
N ALA A 30 5.23 -4.06 -0.16
CA ALA A 30 5.73 -4.90 0.91
C ALA A 30 6.33 -6.19 0.32
N THR A 31 7.45 -6.66 0.89
CA THR A 31 8.00 -7.95 0.49
C THR A 31 7.15 -9.10 1.05
N PRO A 32 7.09 -10.26 0.36
CA PRO A 32 6.38 -11.43 0.88
C PRO A 32 6.82 -11.82 2.29
N GLU A 33 8.12 -11.72 2.57
CA GLU A 33 8.71 -12.08 3.86
C GLU A 33 8.27 -11.12 4.97
N ALA A 34 8.16 -9.83 4.67
CA ALA A 34 7.67 -8.82 5.62
C ALA A 34 6.21 -9.08 5.98
N VAL A 35 5.37 -9.38 4.98
CA VAL A 35 3.95 -9.73 5.19
C VAL A 35 3.82 -11.02 5.99
N GLU A 36 4.63 -12.04 5.71
CA GLU A 36 4.64 -13.28 6.48
C GLU A 36 5.07 -13.06 7.92
N SER A 37 6.14 -12.29 8.16
CA SER A 37 6.61 -11.95 9.50
C SER A 37 5.54 -11.20 10.29
N ALA A 38 4.86 -10.23 9.68
CA ALA A 38 3.79 -9.48 10.33
C ALA A 38 2.61 -10.38 10.73
N GLN A 39 2.19 -11.31 9.86
CA GLN A 39 1.15 -12.29 10.19
C GLN A 39 1.54 -13.20 11.36
N GLN A 40 2.82 -13.62 11.42
CA GLN A 40 3.33 -14.43 12.53
C GLN A 40 3.33 -13.64 13.85
N VAL A 41 3.82 -12.40 13.84
CA VAL A 41 3.85 -11.51 15.02
C VAL A 41 2.44 -11.24 15.53
N LEU A 42 1.49 -11.01 14.63
CA LEU A 42 0.09 -10.74 14.97
C LEU A 42 -0.72 -12.01 15.24
N GLY A 43 -0.15 -13.20 15.02
CA GLY A 43 -0.82 -14.48 15.24
C GLY A 43 -2.05 -14.69 14.35
N MET A 44 -2.13 -14.01 13.20
CA MET A 44 -3.28 -14.09 12.30
C MET A 44 -2.87 -14.06 10.83
N ARG A 45 -3.68 -14.70 9.99
CA ARG A 45 -3.60 -14.51 8.54
C ARG A 45 -4.28 -13.21 8.16
N PHE A 46 -3.64 -12.44 7.29
CA PHE A 46 -4.24 -11.25 6.72
C PHE A 46 -5.31 -11.64 5.71
N PRO A 47 -6.40 -10.87 5.62
CA PRO A 47 -7.34 -11.01 4.51
C PRO A 47 -6.64 -10.85 3.16
N ASP A 48 -7.10 -11.55 2.14
CA ASP A 48 -6.51 -11.50 0.79
C ASP A 48 -6.45 -10.07 0.25
N GLU A 49 -7.52 -9.29 0.43
CA GLU A 49 -7.59 -7.89 -0.02
C GLU A 49 -6.53 -6.99 0.67
N LEU A 50 -6.20 -7.23 1.95
CA LEU A 50 -5.13 -6.51 2.64
C LEU A 50 -3.76 -6.89 2.04
N THR A 51 -3.54 -8.18 1.81
CA THR A 51 -2.30 -8.67 1.18
C THR A 51 -2.14 -8.11 -0.23
N GLU A 52 -3.21 -8.02 -1.01
CA GLU A 52 -3.21 -7.38 -2.34
C GLU A 52 -2.91 -5.88 -2.28
N SER A 53 -3.38 -5.19 -1.24
CA SER A 53 -3.06 -3.77 -1.04
C SER A 53 -1.58 -3.58 -0.67
N LEU A 54 -1.04 -4.42 0.20
CA LEU A 54 0.37 -4.38 0.62
C LEU A 54 1.33 -4.68 -0.53
N LYS A 55 0.92 -5.50 -1.50
CA LYS A 55 1.66 -5.72 -2.76
C LYS A 55 1.71 -4.48 -3.66
N CYS A 56 0.81 -3.51 -3.47
CA CYS A 56 0.88 -2.23 -4.16
C CYS A 56 1.76 -1.26 -3.38
N HIS A 57 1.43 -1.00 -2.12
CA HIS A 57 2.15 -0.07 -1.25
C HIS A 57 2.17 -0.55 0.20
N ASP A 58 3.35 -0.56 0.82
CA ASP A 58 3.52 -0.84 2.25
C ASP A 58 3.21 0.40 3.12
N GLY A 59 2.02 0.96 2.93
CA GLY A 59 1.60 2.20 3.57
C GLY A 59 2.38 3.43 3.09
N ALA A 60 2.58 4.39 3.99
CA ALA A 60 3.27 5.65 3.72
C ALA A 60 4.14 6.04 4.92
N THR A 61 5.38 6.48 4.66
CA THR A 61 6.36 6.78 5.71
C THR A 61 6.00 8.03 6.53
N ASP A 62 5.35 9.02 5.92
CA ASP A 62 4.91 10.25 6.59
C ASP A 62 3.41 10.50 6.38
N TRP A 63 2.60 9.55 6.84
CA TRP A 63 1.16 9.59 6.64
C TRP A 63 0.49 10.83 7.24
N MET A 64 1.09 11.44 8.27
CA MET A 64 0.58 12.65 8.91
C MET A 64 0.69 13.87 7.99
N SER A 65 1.70 13.92 7.11
CA SER A 65 1.86 14.99 6.13
C SER A 65 1.06 14.77 4.84
N LEU A 66 0.33 13.65 4.69
CA LEU A 66 -0.49 13.39 3.50
C LEU A 66 -1.79 14.20 3.46
N PHE A 67 -2.26 14.68 4.61
CA PHE A 67 -3.51 15.43 4.73
C PHE A 67 -3.24 16.85 5.25
N PRO A 68 -3.78 17.90 4.59
CA PRO A 68 -3.61 19.28 5.02
C PRO A 68 -4.36 19.62 6.31
#